data_AF-A0A3E2NAS7-F1
#
_entry.id   AF-A0A3E2NAS7-F1
#
_cell.length_a   1.000
_cell.length_b   1.000
_cell.length_c   1.000
_cell.angle_alpha   90.00
_cell.angle_beta   90.00
_cell.angle_gamma   90.00
#
_symmetry.space_group_name_H-M   'P 1'
#
loop_
_entity.id
_entity.type
_entity.pdbx_description
1 polymer ?
#
loop_
_entity_poly.entity_id
_entity_poly.type
_entity_poly.pdbx_seq_one_letter_code
_entity_poly.pdbx_strand_id
1 'polypeptide(L)'
;MEKRGVKEFLKRKNVTITVQTYLIDALGAMAFGLFASLLIGTIFGTLGQQLNLELFNVIADYAKSATGAALGVAIAYALHAPALVLFSAATVGIAGNALGGPVGALAATVIATELGKMVSKETRLDILVTPGVTIISGVLIAQFIGPGVAGFMSWFGSLVKTATELQPFYMGILVSALIGIALTLPISSAAICIALSLDGLAGGAATAGCCAQMVGFAVLSFRENGVGGLMAQGLGTSMLQMGNIVKNPKIWIPPTFASMITGPIATMVFQLKNIPAGSGMGTCGLVGPIGVYTAMGGGKNMWLGILFVCFLLPAVITLVSGELLRKAGWIQFGDLKLDLK
;
A
#
# COMPACT_ATOMS: atom_id res chain seq x y z
N MET A 1 42.27 25.62 -5.47
CA MET A 1 40.86 25.49 -5.05
C MET A 1 40.15 24.61 -6.06
N GLU A 2 40.26 23.30 -5.84
CA GLU A 2 39.85 22.28 -6.80
C GLU A 2 38.34 22.09 -6.71
N LYS A 3 37.65 22.05 -7.86
CA LYS A 3 36.23 21.77 -7.96
C LYS A 3 35.96 20.35 -7.43
N ARG A 4 35.83 20.20 -6.10
CA ARG A 4 35.20 19.03 -5.48
C ARG A 4 33.77 18.99 -6.01
N GLY A 5 33.60 18.21 -7.07
CA GLY A 5 32.37 18.21 -7.86
C GLY A 5 31.20 17.85 -6.97
N VAL A 6 30.07 18.51 -7.16
CA VAL A 6 28.79 18.24 -6.48
C VAL A 6 28.50 16.74 -6.39
N LYS A 7 28.93 15.96 -7.40
CA LYS A 7 28.82 14.50 -7.46
C LYS A 7 29.60 13.74 -6.36
N GLU A 8 30.80 14.19 -5.99
CA GLU A 8 31.57 13.59 -4.89
C GLU A 8 30.98 13.92 -3.52
N PHE A 9 30.46 15.14 -3.36
CA PHE A 9 29.75 15.55 -2.15
C PHE A 9 28.48 14.71 -1.94
N LEU A 10 27.66 14.56 -2.97
CA LEU A 10 26.46 13.72 -2.94
C LEU A 10 26.80 12.25 -2.62
N LYS A 11 27.87 11.70 -3.23
CA LYS A 11 28.32 10.33 -2.95
C LYS A 11 28.81 10.16 -1.50
N ARG A 12 29.53 11.14 -0.95
CA ARG A 12 29.96 11.14 0.47
C ARG A 12 28.77 11.16 1.44
N LYS A 13 27.66 11.80 1.05
CA LYS A 13 26.44 11.91 1.85
C LYS A 13 25.43 10.77 1.64
N ASN A 14 25.78 9.73 0.86
CA ASN A 14 24.85 8.68 0.44
C ASN A 14 23.56 9.23 -0.20
N VAL A 15 23.70 10.28 -1.00
CA VAL A 15 22.62 10.83 -1.82
C VAL A 15 22.77 10.28 -3.23
N THR A 16 21.95 9.29 -3.58
CA THR A 16 21.89 8.73 -4.93
C THR A 16 20.52 9.04 -5.54
N ILE A 17 20.48 10.09 -6.36
CA ILE A 17 19.27 10.49 -7.09
C ILE A 17 19.07 9.52 -8.25
N THR A 18 18.39 8.40 -7.98
CA THR A 18 18.03 7.41 -8.99
C THR A 18 16.57 6.97 -8.83
N VAL A 19 15.96 6.57 -9.95
CA VAL A 19 14.61 5.98 -9.97
C VAL A 19 14.55 4.77 -9.05
N GLN A 20 15.62 3.97 -9.00
CA GLN A 20 15.76 2.83 -8.10
C GLN A 20 15.63 3.26 -6.63
N THR A 21 16.39 4.27 -6.21
CA THR A 21 16.39 4.72 -4.81
C THR A 21 15.04 5.26 -4.34
N TYR A 22 14.34 6.05 -5.17
CA TYR A 22 13.11 6.72 -4.74
C TYR A 22 11.82 5.97 -5.06
N LEU A 23 11.73 5.33 -6.23
CA LEU A 23 10.51 4.65 -6.67
C LEU A 23 10.54 3.14 -6.43
N ILE A 24 11.69 2.58 -6.06
CA ILE A 24 11.78 1.14 -5.79
C ILE A 24 12.16 0.92 -4.32
N ASP A 25 13.26 1.49 -3.87
CA ASP A 25 13.77 1.22 -2.52
C ASP A 25 12.93 1.94 -1.45
N ALA A 26 12.67 3.25 -1.60
CA ALA A 26 11.83 4.00 -0.66
C ALA A 26 10.36 3.54 -0.69
N LEU A 27 9.80 3.25 -1.87
CA LEU A 27 8.43 2.72 -1.99
C LEU A 27 8.31 1.31 -1.38
N GLY A 28 9.28 0.43 -1.62
CA GLY A 28 9.33 -0.89 -1.01
C GLY A 28 9.44 -0.83 0.51
N ALA A 29 10.29 0.05 1.04
CA ALA A 29 10.44 0.23 2.48
C ALA A 29 9.18 0.81 3.14
N MET A 30 8.48 1.72 2.47
CA MET A 30 7.21 2.26 2.94
C MET A 30 6.17 1.15 3.18
N ALA A 31 6.13 0.11 2.35
CA ALA A 31 5.24 -1.02 2.53
C ALA A 31 5.49 -1.76 3.85
N PHE A 32 6.76 -1.92 4.27
CA PHE A 32 7.09 -2.48 5.58
C PHE A 32 6.65 -1.57 6.73
N GLY A 33 6.79 -0.24 6.57
CA GLY A 33 6.27 0.74 7.53
C GLY A 33 4.76 0.61 7.71
N LEU A 34 3.99 0.55 6.63
CA LEU A 34 2.54 0.32 6.65
C LEU A 34 2.17 -1.03 7.28
N PHE A 35 2.95 -2.07 6.99
CA PHE A 35 2.74 -3.40 7.53
C PHE A 35 2.89 -3.38 9.06
N ALA A 36 4.00 -2.82 9.56
CA ALA A 36 4.30 -2.79 11.00
C ALA A 36 3.32 -1.92 11.82
N SER A 37 2.64 -0.95 11.19
CA SER A 37 1.74 -0.03 11.87
C SER A 37 0.26 -0.25 11.51
N LEU A 38 -0.17 0.20 10.33
CA LEU A 38 -1.57 0.31 9.93
C LEU A 38 -2.21 -1.07 9.77
N LEU A 39 -1.50 -2.00 9.15
CA LEU A 39 -1.99 -3.35 8.91
C LEU A 39 -2.17 -4.11 10.22
N ILE A 40 -1.12 -4.20 11.03
CA ILE A 40 -1.16 -4.88 12.34
C ILE A 40 -2.21 -4.22 13.24
N GLY A 41 -2.27 -2.88 13.26
CA GLY A 41 -3.30 -2.15 13.99
C GLY A 41 -4.71 -2.47 13.49
N THR A 42 -4.91 -2.64 12.19
CA THR A 42 -6.22 -3.03 11.65
C THR A 42 -6.60 -4.46 12.03
N ILE A 43 -5.65 -5.41 11.99
CA ILE A 43 -5.89 -6.79 12.46
C ILE A 43 -6.31 -6.81 13.92
N PHE A 44 -5.56 -6.13 14.79
CA PHE A 44 -5.92 -6.05 16.20
C PHE A 44 -7.29 -5.40 16.41
N GLY A 45 -7.60 -4.33 15.68
CA GLY A 45 -8.92 -3.68 15.78
C GLY A 45 -10.05 -4.60 15.32
N THR A 46 -9.85 -5.35 14.23
CA THR A 46 -10.81 -6.32 13.75
C THR A 46 -11.01 -7.47 14.75
N LEU A 47 -9.92 -8.00 15.33
CA LEU A 47 -10.01 -9.03 16.37
C LEU A 47 -10.65 -8.50 17.65
N GLY A 48 -10.34 -7.27 18.06
CA GLY A 48 -10.93 -6.62 19.22
C GLY A 48 -12.44 -6.45 19.08
N GLN A 49 -12.91 -6.06 17.90
CA GLN A 49 -14.34 -5.99 17.57
C GLN A 49 -15.01 -7.37 17.55
N GLN A 50 -14.39 -8.39 16.94
CA GLN A 50 -15.00 -9.72 16.81
C GLN A 50 -15.00 -10.49 18.14
N LEU A 51 -13.96 -10.35 18.96
CA LEU A 51 -13.82 -11.03 20.25
C LEU A 51 -14.39 -10.22 21.42
N ASN A 52 -14.87 -8.99 21.17
CA ASN A 52 -15.27 -8.02 22.21
C ASN A 52 -14.19 -7.79 23.29
N LEU A 53 -12.92 -7.69 22.87
CA LEU A 53 -11.78 -7.45 23.76
C LEU A 53 -11.25 -6.03 23.58
N GLU A 54 -11.55 -5.13 24.52
CA GLU A 54 -11.12 -3.73 24.48
C GLU A 54 -9.59 -3.55 24.39
N LEU A 55 -8.81 -4.44 25.03
CA LEU A 55 -7.35 -4.38 24.98
C LEU A 55 -6.83 -4.38 23.54
N PHE A 56 -7.45 -5.14 22.64
CA PHE A 56 -7.03 -5.22 21.24
C PHE A 56 -7.36 -3.94 20.47
N ASN A 57 -8.47 -3.26 20.82
CA ASN A 57 -8.80 -1.96 20.25
C ASN A 57 -7.79 -0.89 20.69
N VAL A 58 -7.35 -0.93 21.95
CA VAL A 58 -6.31 -0.01 22.45
C VAL A 58 -4.98 -0.22 21.70
N ILE A 59 -4.57 -1.47 21.52
CA ILE A 59 -3.36 -1.80 20.73
C ILE A 59 -3.51 -1.32 19.28
N ALA A 60 -4.69 -1.52 18.69
CA ALA A 60 -4.99 -1.08 17.33
C ALA A 60 -4.81 0.42 17.15
N ASP A 61 -5.30 1.23 18.10
CA ASP A 61 -5.24 2.69 18.02
C ASP A 61 -3.81 3.22 18.14
N TYR A 62 -2.99 2.64 19.05
CA TYR A 62 -1.57 2.97 19.12
C TYR A 62 -0.82 2.60 17.82
N ALA A 63 -1.07 1.41 17.28
CA ALA A 63 -0.44 0.97 16.03
C ALA A 63 -0.84 1.86 14.84
N LYS A 64 -2.14 2.21 14.71
CA LYS A 64 -2.63 3.08 13.64
C LYS A 64 -2.12 4.50 13.75
N SER A 65 -2.09 5.08 14.95
CA SER A 65 -1.58 6.45 15.18
C SER A 65 -0.08 6.59 14.87
N ALA A 66 0.69 5.50 15.04
CA ALA A 66 2.10 5.47 14.69
C ALA A 66 2.38 5.42 13.18
N THR A 67 1.36 5.29 12.32
CA THR A 67 1.55 5.05 10.87
C THR A 67 2.41 6.10 10.19
N GLY A 68 2.13 7.39 10.38
CA GLY A 68 2.93 8.44 9.76
C GLY A 68 4.40 8.38 10.18
N ALA A 69 4.67 8.12 11.46
CA ALA A 69 6.03 7.98 11.97
C ALA A 69 6.73 6.75 11.38
N ALA A 70 6.05 5.60 11.34
CA ALA A 70 6.59 4.36 10.79
C ALA A 70 6.95 4.51 9.30
N LEU A 71 6.11 5.20 8.51
CA LEU A 71 6.41 5.52 7.12
C LEU A 71 7.68 6.37 7.02
N GLY A 72 7.73 7.46 7.78
CA GLY A 72 8.86 8.39 7.77
C GLY A 72 10.19 7.70 8.09
N VAL A 73 10.20 6.88 9.14
CA VAL A 73 11.40 6.13 9.55
C VAL A 73 11.77 5.08 8.51
N ALA A 74 10.81 4.32 7.97
CA ALA A 74 11.09 3.28 6.98
C ALA A 74 11.70 3.85 5.69
N ILE A 75 11.16 4.97 5.20
CA ILE A 75 11.68 5.66 4.02
C ILE A 75 13.10 6.19 4.30
N ALA A 76 13.31 6.87 5.42
CA ALA A 76 14.63 7.41 5.76
C ALA A 76 15.68 6.31 5.96
N TYR A 77 15.28 5.17 6.52
CA TYR A 77 16.12 3.99 6.66
C TYR A 77 16.56 3.43 5.30
N ALA A 78 15.63 3.30 4.35
CA ALA A 78 15.92 2.84 2.98
C ALA A 78 16.85 3.81 2.23
N LEU A 79 16.75 5.10 2.53
CA LEU A 79 17.66 6.11 2.02
C LEU A 79 19.02 6.11 2.75
N HIS A 80 19.27 5.22 3.71
CA HIS A 80 20.51 5.19 4.51
C HIS A 80 20.79 6.52 5.25
N ALA A 81 19.74 7.12 5.80
CA ALA A 81 19.85 8.35 6.56
C ALA A 81 20.65 8.14 7.88
N PRO A 82 21.45 9.14 8.31
CA PRO A 82 22.09 9.11 9.62
C PRO A 82 21.04 9.22 10.73
N ALA A 83 21.37 8.73 11.93
CA ALA A 83 20.43 8.57 13.05
C ALA A 83 19.56 9.82 13.34
N LEU A 84 20.16 11.01 13.39
CA LEU A 84 19.42 12.25 13.65
C LEU A 84 18.37 12.57 12.57
N VAL A 85 18.69 12.32 11.29
CA VAL A 85 17.76 12.51 10.18
C VAL A 85 16.68 11.45 10.21
N LEU A 86 17.05 10.19 10.50
CA LEU A 86 16.11 9.07 10.60
C LEU A 86 15.06 9.29 11.70
N PHE A 87 15.46 9.75 12.89
CA PHE A 87 14.51 10.06 13.96
C PHE A 87 13.64 11.28 13.62
N SER A 88 14.23 12.29 12.99
CA SER A 88 13.50 13.48 12.55
C SER A 88 12.48 13.18 11.45
N ALA A 89 12.77 12.18 10.61
CA ALA A 89 11.88 11.72 9.56
C ALA A 89 10.56 11.16 10.10
N ALA A 90 10.50 10.68 11.36
CA ALA A 90 9.25 10.29 12.00
C ALA A 90 8.25 11.46 12.03
N THR A 91 8.69 12.65 12.45
CA THR A 91 7.86 13.86 12.49
C THR A 91 7.44 14.28 11.08
N VAL A 92 8.35 14.22 10.11
CA VAL A 92 8.05 14.54 8.70
C VAL A 92 7.02 13.56 8.14
N GLY A 93 7.14 12.27 8.43
CA GLY A 93 6.20 11.25 7.99
C GLY A 93 4.82 11.43 8.60
N ILE A 94 4.71 11.84 9.88
CA ILE A 94 3.44 12.24 10.50
C ILE A 94 2.80 13.40 9.73
N ALA A 95 3.55 14.48 9.50
CA ALA A 95 3.05 15.66 8.79
C ALA A 95 2.62 15.32 7.35
N GLY A 96 3.46 14.59 6.62
CA GLY A 96 3.16 14.17 5.25
C GLY A 96 1.95 13.24 5.17
N ASN A 97 1.82 12.30 6.10
CA ASN A 97 0.67 11.39 6.14
C ASN A 97 -0.63 12.12 6.50
N ALA A 98 -0.57 13.09 7.41
CA ALA A 98 -1.74 13.89 7.77
C ALA A 98 -2.22 14.78 6.61
N LEU A 99 -1.29 15.35 5.83
CA LEU A 99 -1.62 16.33 4.79
C LEU A 99 -1.87 15.70 3.40
N GLY A 100 -1.30 14.54 3.11
CA GLY A 100 -1.40 13.90 1.79
C GLY A 100 -1.45 12.38 1.84
N GLY A 101 -1.71 11.77 2.99
CA GLY A 101 -1.70 10.31 3.15
C GLY A 101 -0.31 9.70 2.90
N PRO A 102 -0.23 8.38 2.64
CA PRO A 102 1.04 7.71 2.44
C PRO A 102 1.88 8.28 1.28
N VAL A 103 1.25 8.75 0.21
CA VAL A 103 1.94 9.44 -0.90
C VAL A 103 2.56 10.76 -0.43
N GLY A 104 1.84 11.55 0.37
CA GLY A 104 2.35 12.78 0.98
C GLY A 104 3.54 12.51 1.91
N ALA A 105 3.45 11.46 2.73
CA ALA A 105 4.55 11.00 3.59
C ALA A 105 5.78 10.60 2.76
N LEU A 106 5.60 9.84 1.68
CA LEU A 106 6.67 9.47 0.77
C LEU A 106 7.39 10.71 0.21
N ALA A 107 6.63 11.61 -0.42
CA ALA A 107 7.21 12.78 -1.08
C ALA A 107 7.92 13.71 -0.08
N ALA A 108 7.28 14.01 1.05
CA ALA A 108 7.85 14.88 2.08
C ALA A 108 9.10 14.26 2.71
N THR A 109 9.04 12.98 3.10
CA THR A 109 10.14 12.31 3.77
C THR A 109 11.34 12.10 2.85
N VAL A 110 11.15 11.73 1.57
CA VAL A 110 12.27 11.58 0.63
C VAL A 110 13.06 12.88 0.53
N ILE A 111 12.38 14.00 0.26
CA ILE A 111 13.06 15.29 0.05
C ILE A 111 13.69 15.78 1.37
N ALA A 112 12.97 15.69 2.48
CA ALA A 112 13.48 16.09 3.79
C ALA A 112 14.71 15.27 4.21
N THR A 113 14.70 13.97 3.92
CA THR A 113 15.81 13.09 4.26
C THR A 113 17.05 13.47 3.47
N GLU A 114 16.94 13.74 2.18
CA GLU A 114 18.10 14.17 1.37
C GLU A 114 18.64 15.53 1.81
N LEU A 115 17.76 16.49 2.13
CA LEU A 115 18.17 17.77 2.72
C LEU A 115 18.88 17.58 4.08
N GLY A 116 18.33 16.72 4.94
CA GLY A 116 18.92 16.38 6.23
C GLY A 116 20.29 15.72 6.11
N LYS A 117 20.47 14.78 5.17
CA LYS A 117 21.77 14.14 4.90
C LYS A 117 22.81 15.16 4.45
N MET A 118 22.43 16.13 3.61
CA MET A 118 23.36 17.16 3.12
C MET A 118 23.91 18.03 4.26
N VAL A 119 23.08 18.31 5.27
CA VAL A 119 23.48 19.15 6.42
C VAL A 119 24.16 18.34 7.53
N SER A 120 23.87 17.04 7.62
CA SER A 120 24.41 16.17 8.68
C SER A 120 25.94 16.16 8.71
N LYS A 121 26.52 16.38 9.89
CA LYS A 121 27.96 16.41 10.19
C LYS A 121 28.75 17.54 9.52
N GLU A 122 28.09 18.59 9.03
CA GLU A 122 28.77 19.77 8.47
C GLU A 122 29.00 20.90 9.50
N THR A 123 28.29 20.88 10.63
CA THR A 123 28.38 21.95 11.64
C THR A 123 28.73 21.40 13.03
N ARG A 124 29.34 22.23 13.89
CA ARG A 124 29.58 21.87 15.31
C ARG A 124 28.29 21.74 16.11
N LEU A 125 27.19 22.29 15.61
CA LEU A 125 25.85 22.25 16.19
C LEU A 125 24.95 21.22 15.49
N ASP A 126 25.54 20.17 14.91
CA ASP A 126 24.85 19.15 14.12
C ASP A 126 23.61 18.57 14.81
N ILE A 127 23.68 18.39 16.13
CA ILE A 127 22.60 17.85 16.95
C ILE A 127 21.32 18.69 16.92
N LEU A 128 21.44 20.01 16.69
CA LEU A 128 20.30 20.92 16.61
C LEU A 128 19.95 21.23 15.15
N VAL A 129 20.97 21.51 14.33
CA VAL A 129 20.79 21.97 12.96
C VAL A 129 20.22 20.86 12.07
N THR A 130 20.71 19.63 12.20
CA THR A 130 20.28 18.53 11.33
C THR A 130 18.81 18.14 11.54
N PRO A 131 18.34 17.92 12.79
CA PRO A 131 16.92 17.75 13.05
C PRO A 131 16.08 18.96 12.64
N GLY A 132 16.54 20.17 12.96
CA GLY A 132 15.83 21.41 12.62
C GLY A 132 15.59 21.56 11.12
N VAL A 133 16.64 21.38 10.30
CA VAL A 133 16.50 21.45 8.84
C VAL A 133 15.61 20.33 8.31
N THR A 134 15.79 19.10 8.79
CA THR A 134 14.99 17.95 8.33
C THR A 134 13.50 18.16 8.60
N ILE A 135 13.14 18.58 9.83
CA ILE A 135 11.75 18.79 10.23
C ILE A 135 11.16 19.99 9.51
N ILE A 136 11.84 21.15 9.53
CA ILE A 136 11.31 22.38 8.92
C ILE A 136 11.11 22.19 7.42
N SER A 137 12.11 21.67 6.72
CA SER A 137 11.99 21.42 5.28
C SER A 137 10.90 20.39 4.99
N GLY A 138 10.87 19.28 5.73
CA GLY A 138 9.88 18.22 5.52
C GLY A 138 8.44 18.65 5.76
N VAL A 139 8.18 19.42 6.83
CA VAL A 139 6.84 19.95 7.12
C VAL A 139 6.41 20.97 6.07
N LEU A 140 7.31 21.88 5.66
CA LEU A 140 7.00 22.83 4.59
C LEU A 140 6.67 22.10 3.28
N ILE A 141 7.49 21.12 2.91
CA ILE A 141 7.25 20.30 1.71
C ILE A 141 5.92 19.55 1.82
N ALA A 142 5.60 18.97 2.98
CA ALA A 142 4.32 18.33 3.22
C ALA A 142 3.14 19.29 3.05
N GLN A 143 3.27 20.55 3.48
CA GLN A 143 2.24 21.58 3.27
C GLN A 143 2.10 22.00 1.80
N PHE A 144 3.18 22.03 1.03
CA PHE A 144 3.12 22.35 -0.40
C PHE A 144 2.59 21.19 -1.26
N ILE A 145 3.03 19.96 -0.97
CA ILE A 145 2.67 18.76 -1.76
C ILE A 145 1.31 18.18 -1.33
N GLY A 146 1.00 18.25 -0.03
CA GLY A 146 -0.21 17.67 0.58
C GLY A 146 -1.50 18.05 -0.15
N PRO A 147 -1.80 19.34 -0.40
CA PRO A 147 -2.99 19.76 -1.12
C PRO A 147 -3.10 19.16 -2.54
N GLY A 148 -1.98 19.06 -3.26
CA GLY A 148 -1.96 18.44 -4.59
C GLY A 148 -2.30 16.96 -4.54
N VAL A 149 -1.74 16.24 -3.58
CA VAL A 149 -2.01 14.81 -3.37
C VAL A 149 -3.44 14.58 -2.88
N ALA A 150 -3.94 15.40 -1.95
CA ALA A 150 -5.32 15.35 -1.47
C ALA A 150 -6.33 15.61 -2.59
N GLY A 151 -6.04 16.56 -3.49
CA GLY A 151 -6.84 16.81 -4.69
C GLY A 151 -6.89 15.59 -5.61
N PHE A 152 -5.75 14.94 -5.85
CA PHE A 152 -5.70 13.70 -6.63
C PHE A 152 -6.49 12.56 -5.99
N MET A 153 -6.36 12.35 -4.67
CA MET A 153 -7.13 11.33 -3.94
C MET A 153 -8.63 11.61 -3.99
N SER A 154 -9.04 12.88 -3.91
CA SER A 154 -10.44 13.29 -4.01
C SER A 154 -11.00 13.06 -5.41
N TRP A 155 -10.23 13.38 -6.45
CA TRP A 155 -10.58 13.08 -7.83
C TRP A 155 -10.71 11.57 -8.06
N PHE A 156 -9.72 10.79 -7.63
CA PHE A 156 -9.78 9.33 -7.73
C PHE A 156 -10.98 8.75 -6.98
N GLY A 157 -11.27 9.28 -5.78
CA GLY A 157 -12.45 8.92 -5.01
C GLY A 157 -13.76 9.24 -5.75
N SER A 158 -13.85 10.39 -6.43
CA SER A 158 -15.02 10.73 -7.26
C SER A 158 -15.20 9.76 -8.44
N LEU A 159 -14.11 9.32 -9.08
CA LEU A 159 -14.19 8.31 -10.14
C LEU A 159 -14.77 6.99 -9.62
N VAL A 160 -14.32 6.54 -8.44
CA VAL A 160 -14.87 5.33 -7.81
C VAL A 160 -16.34 5.54 -7.46
N LYS A 161 -16.71 6.69 -6.90
CA LYS A 161 -18.11 7.02 -6.58
C LYS A 161 -19.00 6.97 -7.83
N THR A 162 -18.60 7.58 -8.94
CA THR A 162 -19.35 7.49 -10.20
C THR A 162 -19.46 6.05 -10.70
N ALA A 163 -18.43 5.22 -10.50
CA ALA A 163 -18.50 3.80 -10.85
C ALA A 163 -19.51 3.01 -9.98
N THR A 164 -19.79 3.45 -8.74
CA THR A 164 -20.81 2.81 -7.87
C THR A 164 -22.25 3.06 -8.31
N GLU A 165 -22.49 4.09 -9.12
CA GLU A 165 -23.83 4.42 -9.63
C GLU A 165 -24.24 3.54 -10.83
N LEU A 166 -23.29 2.75 -11.36
CA LEU A 166 -23.52 1.84 -12.48
C LEU A 166 -24.25 0.57 -12.03
N GLN A 167 -24.82 -0.15 -13.01
CA GLN A 167 -25.43 -1.45 -12.76
C GLN A 167 -24.43 -2.45 -12.17
N PRO A 168 -24.86 -3.43 -11.34
CA PRO A 168 -23.95 -4.23 -10.52
C PRO A 168 -22.87 -5.01 -11.29
N PHE A 169 -23.11 -5.34 -12.56
CA PHE A 169 -22.11 -5.92 -13.45
C PHE A 169 -20.96 -4.92 -13.73
N TYR A 170 -21.26 -3.75 -14.30
CA TYR A 170 -20.25 -2.74 -14.64
C TYR A 170 -19.61 -2.10 -13.40
N MET A 171 -20.41 -1.87 -12.35
CA MET A 171 -19.91 -1.46 -11.04
C MET A 171 -18.89 -2.47 -10.53
N GLY A 172 -19.23 -3.77 -10.59
CA GLY A 172 -18.33 -4.85 -10.18
C GLY A 172 -16.98 -4.78 -10.88
N ILE A 173 -16.97 -4.64 -12.22
CA ILE A 173 -15.73 -4.54 -13.01
C ILE A 173 -14.92 -3.31 -12.60
N LEU A 174 -15.53 -2.12 -12.62
CA LEU A 174 -14.81 -0.87 -12.47
C LEU A 174 -14.35 -0.63 -11.02
N VAL A 175 -15.22 -0.86 -10.03
CA VAL A 175 -14.87 -0.67 -8.62
C VAL A 175 -13.78 -1.65 -8.20
N SER A 176 -13.88 -2.93 -8.58
CA SER A 176 -12.84 -3.92 -8.27
C SER A 176 -11.50 -3.60 -8.95
N ALA A 177 -11.52 -3.15 -10.22
CA ALA A 177 -10.31 -2.76 -10.92
C ALA A 177 -9.65 -1.52 -10.28
N LEU A 178 -10.43 -0.45 -10.07
CA LEU A 178 -9.93 0.81 -9.52
C LEU A 178 -9.42 0.64 -8.09
N ILE A 179 -10.18 -0.01 -7.21
CA ILE A 179 -9.77 -0.19 -5.81
C ILE A 179 -8.64 -1.22 -5.68
N GLY A 180 -8.62 -2.26 -6.51
CA GLY A 180 -7.47 -3.18 -6.58
C GLY A 180 -6.19 -2.47 -7.02
N ILE A 181 -6.29 -1.61 -8.05
CA ILE A 181 -5.18 -0.77 -8.50
C ILE A 181 -4.72 0.14 -7.35
N ALA A 182 -5.66 0.83 -6.70
CA ALA A 182 -5.36 1.72 -5.58
C ALA A 182 -4.64 1.01 -4.43
N LEU A 183 -5.01 -0.24 -4.11
CA LEU A 183 -4.37 -1.03 -3.05
C LEU A 183 -2.90 -1.37 -3.36
N THR A 184 -2.55 -1.54 -4.63
CA THR A 184 -1.17 -1.85 -5.02
C THR A 184 -0.32 -0.58 -5.13
N LEU A 185 -0.93 0.52 -5.54
CA LEU A 185 -0.30 1.83 -5.55
C LEU A 185 -0.04 2.32 -4.12
N PRO A 186 0.87 3.29 -3.91
CA PRO A 186 1.11 3.92 -2.61
C PRO A 186 -0.07 4.79 -2.13
N ILE A 187 -1.29 4.51 -2.59
CA ILE A 187 -2.52 5.21 -2.28
C ILE A 187 -3.27 4.36 -1.25
N SER A 188 -3.76 4.93 -0.16
CA SER A 188 -4.48 4.15 0.85
C SER A 188 -5.89 3.79 0.34
N SER A 189 -6.04 2.63 -0.30
CA SER A 189 -7.33 2.08 -0.73
C SER A 189 -8.34 1.98 0.41
N ALA A 190 -7.86 1.60 1.61
CA ALA A 190 -8.67 1.54 2.83
C ALA A 190 -9.18 2.93 3.23
N ALA A 191 -8.33 3.97 3.19
CA ALA A 191 -8.76 5.33 3.48
C ALA A 191 -9.78 5.82 2.45
N ILE A 192 -9.59 5.52 1.16
CA ILE A 192 -10.58 5.85 0.12
C ILE A 192 -11.91 5.15 0.40
N CYS A 193 -11.90 3.86 0.74
CA CYS A 193 -13.13 3.12 1.03
C CYS A 193 -13.87 3.65 2.27
N ILE A 194 -13.13 4.04 3.31
CA ILE A 194 -13.71 4.68 4.50
C ILE A 194 -14.26 6.07 4.18
N ALA A 195 -13.51 6.90 3.45
CA ALA A 195 -13.92 8.26 3.11
C ALA A 195 -15.14 8.30 2.18
N LEU A 196 -15.27 7.32 1.29
CA LEU A 196 -16.44 7.17 0.42
C LEU A 196 -17.58 6.39 1.07
N SER A 197 -17.39 5.87 2.30
CA SER A 197 -18.32 4.95 2.95
C SER A 197 -18.73 3.80 2.02
N LEU A 198 -17.76 3.20 1.33
CA LEU A 198 -17.97 2.08 0.40
C LEU A 198 -18.41 0.82 1.15
N ASP A 199 -19.71 0.69 1.33
CA ASP A 199 -20.37 -0.43 1.99
C ASP A 199 -21.22 -1.26 1.01
N GLY A 200 -21.89 -2.29 1.54
CA GLY A 200 -22.80 -3.11 0.74
C GLY A 200 -22.10 -3.78 -0.44
N LEU A 201 -22.80 -3.88 -1.57
CA LEU A 201 -22.31 -4.56 -2.77
C LEU A 201 -21.06 -3.88 -3.38
N ALA A 202 -20.98 -2.55 -3.32
CA ALA A 202 -19.82 -1.82 -3.79
C ALA A 202 -18.58 -2.14 -2.93
N GLY A 203 -18.78 -2.26 -1.61
CA GLY A 203 -17.74 -2.76 -0.69
C GLY A 203 -17.30 -4.19 -0.99
N GLY A 204 -18.24 -5.08 -1.36
CA GLY A 204 -17.93 -6.45 -1.81
C GLY A 204 -17.12 -6.48 -3.11
N ALA A 205 -17.46 -5.63 -4.09
CA ALA A 205 -16.70 -5.47 -5.33
C ALA A 205 -15.27 -4.97 -5.09
N ALA A 206 -15.13 -3.94 -4.25
CA ALA A 206 -13.84 -3.39 -3.84
C ALA A 206 -12.97 -4.48 -3.19
N THR A 207 -13.55 -5.25 -2.27
CA THR A 207 -12.86 -6.36 -1.59
C THR A 207 -12.37 -7.40 -2.56
N ALA A 208 -13.22 -7.82 -3.51
CA ALA A 208 -12.85 -8.78 -4.55
C ALA A 208 -11.64 -8.31 -5.36
N GLY A 209 -11.61 -7.04 -5.74
CA GLY A 209 -10.50 -6.46 -6.49
C GLY A 209 -9.20 -6.40 -5.68
N CYS A 210 -9.30 -6.01 -4.41
CA CYS A 210 -8.17 -6.03 -3.48
C CYS A 210 -7.62 -7.46 -3.28
N CYS A 211 -8.50 -8.44 -3.04
CA CYS A 211 -8.13 -9.85 -2.93
C CYS A 211 -7.47 -10.37 -4.20
N ALA A 212 -7.98 -9.98 -5.37
CA ALA A 212 -7.42 -10.36 -6.66
C ALA A 212 -5.97 -9.90 -6.84
N GLN A 213 -5.66 -8.69 -6.39
CA GLN A 213 -4.29 -8.16 -6.44
C GLN A 213 -3.38 -8.91 -5.46
N MET A 214 -3.80 -9.05 -4.21
CA MET A 214 -2.99 -9.68 -3.17
C MET A 214 -2.73 -11.16 -3.45
N VAL A 215 -3.78 -11.96 -3.62
CA VAL A 215 -3.67 -13.39 -3.92
C VAL A 215 -3.09 -13.61 -5.31
N GLY A 216 -3.45 -12.78 -6.29
CA GLY A 216 -2.90 -12.86 -7.63
C GLY A 216 -1.38 -12.71 -7.63
N PHE A 217 -0.84 -11.66 -7.01
CA PHE A 217 0.61 -11.48 -6.89
C PHE A 217 1.27 -12.59 -6.06
N ALA A 218 0.65 -13.00 -4.95
CA ALA A 218 1.17 -14.05 -4.07
C ALA A 218 1.39 -15.37 -4.83
N VAL A 219 0.43 -15.76 -5.65
CA VAL A 219 0.49 -17.01 -6.41
C VAL A 219 1.36 -16.86 -7.67
N LEU A 220 1.30 -15.71 -8.36
CA LEU A 220 2.12 -15.44 -9.55
C LEU A 220 3.63 -15.41 -9.21
N SER A 221 3.97 -14.94 -8.02
CA SER A 221 5.35 -14.82 -7.52
C SER A 221 5.83 -16.02 -6.70
N PHE A 222 4.97 -17.03 -6.49
CA PHE A 222 5.28 -18.20 -5.64
C PHE A 222 6.54 -18.95 -6.09
N ARG A 223 6.78 -19.06 -7.40
CA ARG A 223 7.98 -19.71 -7.97
C ARG A 223 9.29 -19.03 -7.58
N GLU A 224 9.23 -17.73 -7.24
CA GLU A 224 10.41 -16.89 -7.00
C GLU A 224 10.61 -16.59 -5.51
N ASN A 225 9.51 -16.52 -4.74
CA ASN A 225 9.53 -16.11 -3.33
C ASN A 225 9.08 -17.20 -2.33
N GLY A 226 8.61 -18.35 -2.83
CA GLY A 226 8.13 -19.46 -2.01
C GLY A 226 6.98 -19.08 -1.07
N VAL A 227 6.90 -19.78 0.06
CA VAL A 227 5.85 -19.60 1.07
C VAL A 227 5.93 -18.24 1.76
N GLY A 228 7.15 -17.73 1.97
CA GLY A 228 7.37 -16.41 2.58
C GLY A 228 6.73 -15.29 1.76
N GLY A 229 6.98 -15.27 0.44
CA GLY A 229 6.32 -14.31 -0.46
C GLY A 229 4.82 -14.48 -0.57
N LEU A 230 4.34 -15.73 -0.54
CA LEU A 230 2.91 -16.02 -0.57
C LEU A 230 2.18 -15.45 0.65
N MET A 231 2.74 -15.63 1.85
CA MET A 231 2.18 -15.04 3.07
C MET A 231 2.35 -13.51 3.08
N ALA A 232 3.53 -13.00 2.73
CA ALA A 232 3.82 -11.56 2.76
C ALA A 232 2.92 -10.75 1.80
N GLN A 233 2.61 -11.28 0.61
CA GLN A 233 1.74 -10.60 -0.35
C GLN A 233 0.27 -10.94 -0.15
N GLY A 234 -0.03 -12.22 0.11
CA GLY A 234 -1.39 -12.73 0.21
C GLY A 234 -2.08 -12.33 1.51
N LEU A 235 -1.36 -12.34 2.65
CA LEU A 235 -1.90 -11.87 3.93
C LEU A 235 -1.40 -10.49 4.31
N GLY A 236 -0.33 -10.01 3.68
CA GLY A 236 0.22 -8.68 3.94
C GLY A 236 -0.30 -7.62 2.99
N THR A 237 0.46 -7.32 1.94
CA THR A 237 0.07 -6.30 0.95
C THR A 237 0.69 -6.58 -0.41
N SER A 238 -0.04 -6.28 -1.50
CA SER A 238 0.52 -6.32 -2.86
C SER A 238 1.45 -5.15 -3.14
N MET A 239 1.44 -4.10 -2.30
CA MET A 239 2.33 -2.96 -2.44
C MET A 239 3.81 -3.36 -2.40
N LEU A 240 4.15 -4.52 -1.80
CA LEU A 240 5.49 -5.11 -1.86
C LEU A 240 6.00 -5.32 -3.30
N GLN A 241 5.08 -5.52 -4.26
CA GLN A 241 5.43 -5.68 -5.67
C GLN A 241 5.57 -4.35 -6.42
N MET A 242 5.31 -3.19 -5.79
CA MET A 242 5.37 -1.89 -6.48
C MET A 242 6.75 -1.63 -7.10
N GLY A 243 7.83 -1.98 -6.38
CA GLY A 243 9.19 -1.87 -6.89
C GLY A 243 9.44 -2.70 -8.15
N ASN A 244 8.79 -3.87 -8.26
CA ASN A 244 8.85 -4.72 -9.43
C ASN A 244 7.94 -4.23 -10.55
N ILE A 245 6.79 -3.64 -10.23
CA ILE A 245 5.88 -3.02 -11.21
C ILE A 245 6.57 -1.83 -11.88
N VAL A 246 7.35 -1.03 -11.15
CA VAL A 246 8.14 0.08 -11.73
C VAL A 246 9.16 -0.45 -12.75
N LYS A 247 9.77 -1.63 -12.51
CA LYS A 247 10.73 -2.24 -13.43
C LYS A 247 10.05 -2.89 -14.64
N ASN A 248 8.97 -3.64 -14.41
CA ASN A 248 8.18 -4.28 -15.45
C ASN A 248 6.67 -4.13 -15.16
N PRO A 249 6.00 -3.10 -15.71
CA PRO A 249 4.57 -2.88 -15.47
C PRO A 249 3.66 -4.03 -15.93
N LYS A 250 4.15 -4.90 -16.83
CA LYS A 250 3.37 -6.00 -17.40
C LYS A 250 2.99 -7.06 -16.36
N ILE A 251 3.74 -7.16 -15.26
CA ILE A 251 3.44 -8.09 -14.16
C ILE A 251 2.12 -7.77 -13.45
N TRP A 252 1.61 -6.54 -13.62
CA TRP A 252 0.37 -6.08 -12.98
C TRP A 252 -0.89 -6.39 -13.79
N ILE A 253 -0.73 -6.78 -15.06
CA ILE A 253 -1.85 -7.13 -15.94
C ILE A 253 -2.60 -8.36 -15.42
N PRO A 254 -1.95 -9.49 -15.05
CA PRO A 254 -2.67 -10.69 -14.62
C PRO A 254 -3.56 -10.46 -13.38
N PRO A 255 -3.08 -9.85 -12.27
CA PRO A 255 -3.92 -9.61 -11.11
C PRO A 255 -5.04 -8.58 -11.35
N THR A 256 -4.80 -7.57 -12.20
CA THR A 256 -5.83 -6.57 -12.57
C THR A 256 -6.89 -7.18 -13.49
N PHE A 257 -6.51 -8.12 -14.36
CA PHE A 257 -7.46 -8.88 -15.14
C PHE A 257 -8.32 -9.79 -14.26
N ALA A 258 -7.71 -10.42 -13.26
CA ALA A 258 -8.45 -11.19 -12.25
C ALA A 258 -9.43 -10.31 -11.46
N SER A 259 -9.05 -9.08 -11.06
CA SER A 259 -9.96 -8.18 -10.34
C SER A 259 -11.21 -7.87 -11.16
N MET A 260 -11.05 -7.51 -12.44
CA MET A 260 -12.17 -7.23 -13.36
C MET A 260 -13.17 -8.38 -13.50
N ILE A 261 -12.72 -9.63 -13.38
CA ILE A 261 -13.60 -10.81 -13.46
C ILE A 261 -14.24 -11.11 -12.10
N THR A 262 -13.45 -11.06 -11.03
CA THR A 262 -13.94 -11.37 -9.68
C THR A 262 -14.95 -10.35 -9.16
N GLY A 263 -14.87 -9.09 -9.59
CA GLY A 263 -15.81 -8.02 -9.21
C GLY A 263 -17.27 -8.34 -9.53
N PRO A 264 -17.65 -8.60 -10.80
CA PRO A 264 -19.01 -9.02 -11.16
C PRO A 264 -19.46 -10.31 -10.49
N ILE A 265 -18.54 -11.25 -10.25
CA ILE A 265 -18.87 -12.50 -9.54
C ILE A 265 -19.22 -12.19 -8.07
N ALA A 266 -18.49 -11.28 -7.44
CA ALA A 266 -18.77 -10.80 -6.09
C ALA A 266 -20.14 -10.12 -6.02
N THR A 267 -20.45 -9.23 -6.97
CA THR A 267 -21.67 -8.41 -6.94
C THR A 267 -22.89 -9.15 -7.42
N MET A 268 -22.83 -9.92 -8.51
CA MET A 268 -24.00 -10.53 -9.15
C MET A 268 -24.31 -11.93 -8.62
N VAL A 269 -23.27 -12.78 -8.45
CA VAL A 269 -23.45 -14.20 -8.14
C VAL A 269 -23.59 -14.42 -6.64
N PHE A 270 -22.60 -13.96 -5.87
CA PHE A 270 -22.57 -14.17 -4.42
C PHE A 270 -23.18 -13.00 -3.63
N GLN A 271 -23.44 -11.86 -4.28
CA GLN A 271 -24.01 -10.65 -3.67
C GLN A 271 -23.25 -10.26 -2.40
N LEU A 272 -21.92 -10.34 -2.45
CA LEU A 272 -21.05 -10.10 -1.31
C LEU A 272 -21.18 -8.65 -0.87
N LYS A 273 -21.35 -8.45 0.43
CA LYS A 273 -21.37 -7.13 1.06
C LYS A 273 -20.18 -6.98 1.99
N ASN A 274 -19.66 -5.76 2.14
CA ASN A 274 -18.61 -5.48 3.11
C ASN A 274 -18.89 -4.16 3.84
N ILE A 275 -18.23 -3.97 4.98
CA ILE A 275 -18.11 -2.70 5.70
C ILE A 275 -16.99 -1.84 5.12
N PRO A 276 -17.06 -0.50 5.19
CA PRO A 276 -16.07 0.39 4.59
C PRO A 276 -14.62 0.11 5.02
N ALA A 277 -14.41 -0.25 6.29
CA ALA A 277 -13.09 -0.57 6.83
C ALA A 277 -12.47 -1.83 6.21
N GLY A 278 -13.29 -2.79 5.75
CA GLY A 278 -12.84 -4.03 5.12
C GLY A 278 -12.76 -3.96 3.59
N SER A 279 -13.58 -3.10 2.98
CA SER A 279 -13.73 -2.98 1.52
C SER A 279 -12.42 -2.74 0.77
N GLY A 280 -11.53 -1.92 1.34
CA GLY A 280 -10.25 -1.55 0.72
C GLY A 280 -9.04 -2.37 1.16
N MET A 281 -9.24 -3.43 1.95
CA MET A 281 -8.15 -4.19 2.58
C MET A 281 -7.88 -5.55 1.91
N GLY A 282 -8.82 -6.12 1.16
CA GLY A 282 -8.64 -7.43 0.52
C GLY A 282 -8.31 -8.53 1.52
N THR A 283 -7.36 -9.41 1.19
CA THR A 283 -6.92 -10.50 2.08
C THR A 283 -5.92 -10.07 3.15
N CYS A 284 -5.60 -8.78 3.23
CA CYS A 284 -4.71 -8.18 4.22
C CYS A 284 -5.20 -8.47 5.64
N GLY A 285 -4.45 -9.29 6.38
CA GLY A 285 -4.82 -9.72 7.72
C GLY A 285 -6.18 -10.41 7.80
N LEU A 286 -6.70 -10.89 6.67
CA LEU A 286 -8.08 -11.34 6.49
C LEU A 286 -9.15 -10.29 6.79
N VAL A 287 -8.80 -9.00 6.86
CA VAL A 287 -9.70 -7.89 7.21
C VAL A 287 -10.84 -7.76 6.21
N GLY A 288 -10.59 -7.94 4.90
CA GLY A 288 -11.65 -7.96 3.88
C GLY A 288 -12.65 -9.10 4.10
N PRO A 289 -12.22 -10.38 4.13
CA PRO A 289 -13.09 -11.51 4.47
C PRO A 289 -13.83 -11.36 5.80
N ILE A 290 -13.17 -10.87 6.86
CA ILE A 290 -13.81 -10.63 8.15
C ILE A 290 -14.85 -9.51 8.03
N GLY A 291 -14.57 -8.45 7.28
CA GLY A 291 -15.55 -7.40 7.03
C GLY A 291 -16.78 -7.89 6.27
N VAL A 292 -16.60 -8.83 5.31
CA VAL A 292 -17.72 -9.50 4.63
C VAL A 292 -18.56 -10.30 5.62
N TYR A 293 -17.89 -11.03 6.52
CA TYR A 293 -18.55 -11.76 7.60
C TYR A 293 -19.37 -10.82 8.50
N THR A 294 -18.80 -9.69 8.91
CA THR A 294 -19.49 -8.67 9.72
C THR A 294 -20.69 -8.07 9.00
N ALA A 295 -20.59 -7.80 7.70
CA ALA A 295 -21.64 -7.16 6.93
C ALA A 295 -22.83 -8.09 6.59
N MET A 296 -22.56 -9.39 6.41
CA MET A 296 -23.58 -10.37 5.99
C MET A 296 -24.11 -11.23 7.14
N GLY A 297 -23.38 -11.34 8.25
CA GLY A 297 -23.81 -12.07 9.44
C GLY A 297 -23.85 -13.60 9.30
N GLY A 298 -23.24 -14.15 8.24
CA GLY A 298 -23.19 -15.60 8.00
C GLY A 298 -23.93 -16.08 6.74
N GLY A 299 -23.77 -17.36 6.41
CA GLY A 299 -24.51 -18.03 5.34
C GLY A 299 -23.64 -18.80 4.34
N LYS A 300 -24.21 -19.84 3.73
CA LYS A 300 -23.48 -20.70 2.77
C LYS A 300 -22.94 -19.89 1.57
N ASN A 301 -23.75 -18.98 1.02
CA ASN A 301 -23.34 -18.14 -0.10
C ASN A 301 -22.21 -17.17 0.26
N MET A 302 -22.18 -16.66 1.49
CA MET A 302 -21.11 -15.79 1.98
C MET A 302 -19.80 -16.58 2.10
N TRP A 303 -19.80 -17.75 2.73
CA TRP A 303 -18.59 -18.57 2.88
C TRP A 303 -18.04 -19.07 1.54
N LEU A 304 -18.93 -19.50 0.63
CA LEU A 304 -18.55 -19.85 -0.73
C LEU A 304 -18.02 -18.63 -1.49
N GLY A 305 -18.67 -17.48 -1.36
CA GLY A 305 -18.22 -16.25 -1.98
C GLY A 305 -16.84 -15.82 -1.47
N ILE A 306 -16.58 -15.87 -0.17
CA ILE A 306 -15.25 -15.60 0.41
C ILE A 306 -14.22 -16.57 -0.19
N LEU A 307 -14.49 -17.88 -0.17
CA LEU A 307 -13.56 -18.89 -0.69
C LEU A 307 -13.24 -18.67 -2.18
N PHE A 308 -14.27 -18.51 -3.01
CA PHE A 308 -14.11 -18.38 -4.45
C PHE A 308 -13.58 -17.02 -4.86
N VAL A 309 -14.19 -15.93 -4.38
CA VAL A 309 -13.87 -14.56 -4.81
C VAL A 309 -12.60 -14.05 -4.14
N CYS A 310 -12.34 -14.36 -2.87
CA CYS A 310 -11.16 -13.82 -2.19
C CYS A 310 -9.90 -14.65 -2.42
N PHE A 311 -10.01 -15.96 -2.70
CA PHE A 311 -8.84 -16.84 -2.80
C PHE A 311 -8.76 -17.61 -4.12
N LEU A 312 -9.76 -18.43 -4.42
CA LEU A 312 -9.62 -19.45 -5.46
C LEU A 312 -9.66 -18.88 -6.89
N LEU A 313 -10.65 -18.04 -7.23
CA LEU A 313 -10.75 -17.41 -8.54
C LEU A 313 -9.59 -16.46 -8.83
N PRO A 314 -9.21 -15.53 -7.91
CA PRO A 314 -7.96 -14.78 -8.03
C PRO A 314 -6.74 -15.63 -8.39
N ALA A 315 -6.51 -16.71 -7.64
CA ALA A 315 -5.35 -17.56 -7.81
C ALA A 315 -5.33 -18.23 -9.19
N VAL A 316 -6.46 -18.84 -9.58
CA VAL A 316 -6.57 -19.57 -10.85
C VAL A 316 -6.47 -18.62 -12.04
N ILE A 317 -7.24 -17.52 -12.04
CA ILE A 317 -7.27 -16.57 -13.16
C ILE A 317 -5.89 -15.94 -13.34
N THR A 318 -5.24 -15.55 -12.24
CA THR A 318 -3.91 -14.93 -12.29
C THR A 318 -2.83 -15.90 -12.73
N LEU A 319 -2.90 -17.18 -12.30
CA LEU A 319 -1.95 -18.20 -12.77
C LEU A 319 -2.08 -18.47 -14.27
N VAL A 320 -3.31 -18.63 -14.77
CA VAL A 320 -3.56 -18.90 -16.18
C VAL A 320 -3.11 -17.72 -17.03
N SER A 321 -3.55 -16.50 -16.70
CA SER A 321 -3.14 -15.29 -17.42
C SER A 321 -1.64 -15.01 -17.28
N GLY A 322 -1.07 -15.22 -16.10
CA GLY A 322 0.37 -15.08 -15.85
C GLY A 322 1.22 -16.04 -16.67
N GLU A 323 0.83 -17.31 -16.79
CA GLU A 323 1.55 -18.29 -17.61
C GLU A 323 1.46 -17.97 -19.11
N LEU A 324 0.31 -17.45 -19.57
CA LEU A 324 0.18 -16.94 -20.94
C LEU A 324 1.14 -15.77 -21.20
N LEU A 325 1.25 -14.81 -20.26
CA LEU A 325 2.18 -13.69 -20.38
C LEU A 325 3.65 -14.13 -20.28
N ARG A 326 3.96 -15.17 -19.49
CA ARG A 326 5.29 -15.79 -19.45
C ARG A 326 5.65 -16.44 -20.79
N LYS A 327 4.71 -17.16 -21.41
CA LYS A 327 4.89 -17.74 -22.76
C LYS A 327 5.06 -16.68 -23.85
N ALA A 328 4.39 -15.53 -23.70
CA ALA A 328 4.58 -14.37 -24.58
C ALA A 328 5.89 -13.61 -24.35
N GLY A 329 6.70 -14.02 -23.35
CA GLY A 329 7.97 -13.36 -23.00
C GLY A 329 7.80 -12.00 -22.30
N TRP A 330 6.58 -11.67 -21.84
CA TRP A 330 6.28 -10.40 -21.18
C TRP A 330 6.64 -10.37 -19.70
N ILE A 331 6.64 -11.54 -19.07
CA ILE A 331 7.05 -11.75 -17.67
C ILE A 331 8.18 -12.77 -17.68
N GLN A 332 9.33 -12.39 -17.13
CA GLN A 332 10.49 -13.27 -17.00
C GLN A 332 10.65 -13.79 -15.57
N PHE A 333 11.44 -14.85 -15.40
CA PHE A 333 11.76 -15.36 -14.08
C PHE A 333 12.68 -14.36 -13.35
N GLY A 334 12.27 -13.94 -12.16
CA GLY A 334 12.96 -12.95 -11.35
C GLY A 334 12.31 -11.58 -11.35
N ASP A 335 11.36 -11.31 -12.26
CA ASP A 335 10.63 -10.05 -12.33
C ASP A 335 9.75 -9.80 -11.10
N LEU A 336 9.36 -10.85 -10.37
CA LEU A 336 8.47 -10.79 -9.21
C LEU A 336 9.19 -11.10 -7.90
N LYS A 337 10.52 -11.24 -7.94
CA LYS A 337 11.33 -11.55 -6.76
C LYS A 337 11.27 -10.40 -5.76
N LEU A 338 10.99 -10.74 -4.51
CA LEU A 338 11.03 -9.83 -3.37
C LEU A 338 12.31 -10.07 -2.55
N ASP A 339 12.87 -9.02 -1.98
CA ASP A 339 13.97 -9.12 -1.03
C ASP A 339 13.40 -9.25 0.39
N LEU A 340 12.84 -10.43 0.68
CA LEU A 340 12.35 -10.81 2.01
C LEU A 340 13.50 -11.52 2.72
N LYS A 341 14.33 -10.77 3.45
CA LYS A 341 15.39 -11.34 4.32
C LYS A 341 14.88 -11.55 5.73
#